data_AF-A0A7J6UCZ5-F1
#
_entry.id   AF-A0A7J6UCZ5-F1
#
_cell.length_a   1.000
_cell.length_b   1.000
_cell.length_c   1.000
_cell.angle_alpha   90.00
_cell.angle_beta   90.00
_cell.angle_gamma   90.00
#
_symmetry.space_group_name_H-M   'P 1'
#
loop_
_entity.id
_entity.type
_entity.pdbx_description
1 polymer ?
#
loop_
_entity_poly.entity_id
_entity_poly.type
_entity_poly.pdbx_seq_one_letter_code
_entity_poly.pdbx_strand_id
1 'polypeptide(L)'
;VVDKTTQLHKRCETMMRDHNSLEATAESISSKLAVFEDVNKITRQMSLLSSGTTDDVSKLFPPGVDVAEGLHDLFQRLDAVTAFMEEHYDYQMASACLSQMSHLRSRACFAVRSHLMRLLDEAGKELVTVGTREEVSSNLYKGFEAARAAEVRPIIDVLIDVARENDDYVATIYAVHQYYCTVRQASVSEWVNDMLDSMAATEENDEKEGLEEEESDILPYTRHVCRQVLSMARAECRTYTAYFGDDVNGTPGGSSGTSQAGLVAGADEPIEEYLGNCYGKPLYA
;
A
#
# COMPACT_ATOMS: atom_id res chain seq x y z
N VAL A 1 14.94 -29.22 -70.56
CA VAL A 1 15.80 -29.08 -69.35
C VAL A 1 15.43 -27.81 -68.59
N VAL A 2 15.34 -26.66 -69.28
CA VAL A 2 14.92 -25.35 -68.70
C VAL A 2 13.57 -25.41 -67.97
N ASP A 3 12.54 -26.05 -68.53
CA ASP A 3 11.21 -26.17 -67.89
C ASP A 3 11.20 -26.98 -66.59
N LYS A 4 12.07 -27.99 -66.48
CA LYS A 4 12.18 -28.79 -65.25
C LYS A 4 12.85 -27.97 -64.14
N THR A 5 13.81 -27.12 -64.50
CA THR A 5 14.52 -26.25 -63.55
C THR A 5 13.64 -25.09 -63.07
N THR A 6 12.83 -24.49 -63.93
CA THR A 6 11.85 -23.46 -63.52
C THR A 6 10.72 -24.03 -62.68
N GLN A 7 10.28 -25.26 -62.95
CA GLN A 7 9.29 -25.95 -62.11
C GLN A 7 9.84 -26.29 -60.72
N LEU A 8 11.11 -26.72 -60.63
CA LEU A 8 11.79 -26.95 -59.36
C LEU A 8 11.93 -25.64 -58.57
N HIS A 9 12.34 -24.55 -59.23
CA HIS A 9 12.48 -23.24 -58.60
C HIS A 9 11.14 -22.75 -58.02
N LYS A 10 10.05 -22.84 -58.78
CA LYS A 10 8.70 -22.54 -58.27
C LYS A 10 8.33 -23.38 -57.06
N ARG A 11 8.64 -24.68 -57.09
CA ARG A 11 8.36 -25.58 -55.95
C ARG A 11 9.17 -25.20 -54.71
N CYS A 12 10.44 -24.85 -54.88
CA CYS A 12 11.27 -24.34 -53.79
C CYS A 12 10.73 -23.01 -53.24
N GLU A 13 10.28 -22.11 -54.10
CA GLU A 13 9.73 -20.82 -53.71
C GLU A 13 8.39 -20.96 -52.97
N THR A 14 7.51 -21.86 -53.42
CA THR A 14 6.29 -22.22 -52.68
C THR A 14 6.64 -22.85 -51.34
N MET A 15 7.57 -23.79 -51.31
CA MET A 15 8.01 -24.44 -50.06
C MET A 15 8.62 -23.44 -49.07
N MET A 16 9.39 -22.46 -49.53
CA MET A 16 9.91 -21.39 -48.67
C MET A 16 8.79 -20.48 -48.14
N ARG A 17 7.80 -20.13 -48.97
CA ARG A 17 6.63 -19.37 -48.49
C ARG A 17 5.84 -20.15 -47.45
N ASP A 18 5.60 -21.43 -47.70
CA ASP A 18 4.88 -22.31 -46.79
C ASP A 18 5.65 -22.47 -45.47
N HIS A 19 6.98 -22.61 -45.54
CA HIS A 19 7.85 -22.66 -44.35
C HIS A 19 7.76 -21.39 -43.52
N ASN A 20 7.93 -20.22 -44.14
CA ASN A 20 7.86 -18.94 -43.43
C ASN A 20 6.45 -18.69 -42.86
N SER A 21 5.41 -19.08 -43.58
CA SER A 21 4.03 -19.00 -43.09
C SER A 21 3.82 -19.91 -41.89
N LEU A 22 4.36 -21.13 -41.93
CA LEU A 22 4.24 -22.09 -40.85
C LEU A 22 5.02 -21.62 -39.62
N GLU A 23 6.22 -21.08 -39.81
CA GLU A 23 7.04 -20.50 -38.74
C GLU A 23 6.32 -19.33 -38.06
N ALA A 24 5.77 -18.39 -38.82
CA ALA A 24 4.97 -17.29 -38.28
C ALA A 24 3.74 -17.79 -37.50
N THR A 25 3.06 -18.85 -37.98
CA THR A 25 1.95 -19.45 -37.23
C THR A 25 2.42 -20.15 -35.95
N ALA A 26 3.59 -20.81 -35.98
CA ALA A 26 4.15 -21.48 -34.82
C ALA A 26 4.56 -20.49 -33.73
N GLU A 27 5.19 -19.37 -34.11
CA GLU A 27 5.52 -18.27 -33.21
C GLU A 27 4.26 -17.65 -32.60
N SER A 28 3.22 -17.43 -33.41
CA SER A 28 1.93 -16.92 -32.94
C SER A 28 1.25 -17.87 -31.94
N ILE A 29 1.31 -19.18 -32.16
CA ILE A 29 0.78 -20.17 -31.22
C ILE A 29 1.62 -20.18 -29.95
N SER A 30 2.95 -20.12 -30.07
CA SER A 30 3.87 -20.13 -28.93
C SER A 30 3.65 -18.91 -28.02
N SER A 31 3.48 -17.71 -28.59
CA SER A 31 3.21 -16.51 -27.79
C SER A 31 1.87 -16.61 -27.05
N LYS A 32 0.82 -17.12 -27.72
CA LYS A 32 -0.48 -17.34 -27.11
C LYS A 32 -0.42 -18.37 -25.97
N LEU A 33 0.33 -19.46 -26.15
CA LEU A 33 0.50 -20.48 -25.11
C LEU A 33 1.25 -19.94 -23.88
N ALA A 34 2.21 -19.03 -24.07
CA ALA A 34 2.93 -18.41 -22.97
C ALA A 34 1.97 -17.67 -22.01
N VAL A 35 0.98 -16.95 -22.54
CA VAL A 35 -0.03 -16.24 -21.73
C VAL A 35 -0.82 -17.23 -20.85
N PHE A 36 -1.22 -18.39 -21.40
CA PHE A 36 -1.91 -19.43 -20.62
C PHE A 36 -0.98 -20.09 -19.59
N GLU A 37 0.31 -20.19 -19.86
CA GLU A 37 1.29 -20.65 -18.88
C GLU A 37 1.39 -19.67 -17.70
N ASP A 38 1.37 -18.37 -17.98
CA ASP A 38 1.41 -17.32 -16.96
C ASP A 38 0.14 -17.32 -16.11
N VAL A 39 -1.04 -17.48 -16.72
CA VAL A 39 -2.31 -17.72 -15.98
C VAL A 39 -2.17 -18.89 -15.00
N ASN A 40 -1.57 -19.99 -15.44
CA ASN A 40 -1.37 -21.17 -14.60
C ASN A 40 -0.35 -20.92 -13.48
N LYS A 41 0.73 -20.18 -13.76
CA LYS A 41 1.73 -19.78 -12.75
C LYS A 41 1.09 -18.91 -11.67
N ILE A 42 0.37 -17.86 -12.07
CA ILE A 42 -0.34 -16.96 -11.15
C ILE A 42 -1.35 -17.75 -10.32
N THR A 43 -2.13 -18.63 -10.95
CA THR A 43 -3.13 -19.45 -10.24
C THR A 43 -2.46 -20.36 -9.20
N ARG A 44 -1.34 -21.01 -9.55
CA ARG A 44 -0.58 -21.84 -8.60
C ARG A 44 -0.02 -21.02 -7.45
N GLN A 45 0.57 -19.87 -7.75
CA GLN A 45 1.11 -18.97 -6.74
C GLN A 45 0.01 -18.50 -5.77
N MET A 46 -1.15 -18.11 -6.29
CA MET A 46 -2.31 -17.71 -5.49
C MET A 46 -2.97 -18.85 -4.71
N SER A 47 -2.85 -20.09 -5.19
CA SER A 47 -3.35 -21.27 -4.47
C SER A 47 -2.62 -21.49 -3.14
N LEU A 48 -1.39 -21.00 -3.00
CA LEU A 48 -0.62 -21.08 -1.75
C LEU A 48 -1.30 -20.28 -0.62
N LEU A 49 -2.00 -19.19 -0.95
CA LEU A 49 -2.81 -18.42 0.03
C LEU A 49 -4.06 -19.19 0.47
N SER A 50 -4.52 -20.19 -0.29
CA SER A 50 -5.75 -20.93 0.00
C SER A 50 -5.61 -21.95 1.10
N SER A 51 -4.38 -22.28 1.49
CA SER A 51 -4.10 -23.36 2.45
C SER A 51 -4.45 -22.99 3.90
N GLY A 52 -5.10 -21.84 4.14
CA GLY A 52 -5.86 -21.57 5.35
C GLY A 52 -5.04 -21.38 6.62
N THR A 53 -3.76 -21.05 6.52
CA THR A 53 -2.90 -20.93 7.71
C THR A 53 -2.10 -19.64 7.82
N THR A 54 -1.99 -18.81 6.78
CA THR A 54 -1.34 -17.51 6.90
C THR A 54 -1.81 -16.52 5.84
N ASP A 55 -2.35 -15.39 6.27
CA ASP A 55 -2.53 -14.14 5.49
C ASP A 55 -1.17 -13.45 5.23
N ASP A 56 -0.10 -14.25 5.12
CA ASP A 56 1.26 -13.77 5.02
C ASP A 56 1.69 -13.79 3.55
N VAL A 57 1.63 -12.61 2.96
CA VAL A 57 1.98 -12.35 1.55
C VAL A 57 3.45 -12.67 1.27
N SER A 58 4.33 -12.65 2.29
CA SER A 58 5.74 -13.01 2.12
C SER A 58 5.95 -14.45 1.62
N LYS A 59 4.99 -15.35 1.88
CA LYS A 59 5.05 -16.76 1.46
C LYS A 59 4.66 -16.98 -0.01
N LEU A 60 4.18 -15.94 -0.70
CA LEU A 60 3.89 -16.01 -2.13
C LEU A 60 5.17 -16.05 -2.97
N PHE A 61 6.28 -15.60 -2.41
CA PHE A 61 7.51 -15.38 -3.14
C PHE A 61 8.61 -16.32 -2.64
N PRO A 62 9.55 -16.70 -3.51
CA PRO A 62 10.73 -17.45 -3.10
C PRO A 62 11.50 -16.72 -1.99
N PRO A 63 12.16 -17.47 -1.08
CA PRO A 63 12.97 -16.85 -0.03
C PRO A 63 14.10 -16.01 -0.65
N GLY A 64 14.21 -14.75 -0.22
CA GLY A 64 15.21 -13.80 -0.72
C GLY A 64 14.71 -12.85 -1.81
N VAL A 65 13.46 -12.99 -2.27
CA VAL A 65 12.79 -11.97 -3.09
C VAL A 65 12.11 -10.97 -2.15
N ASP A 66 12.29 -9.68 -2.42
CA ASP A 66 11.57 -8.64 -1.68
C ASP A 66 10.06 -8.72 -1.95
N VAL A 67 9.25 -8.55 -0.91
CA VAL A 67 7.80 -8.73 -1.00
C VAL A 67 7.18 -7.69 -1.94
N ALA A 68 7.69 -6.46 -1.92
CA ALA A 68 7.24 -5.41 -2.81
C ALA A 68 7.58 -5.72 -4.28
N GLU A 69 8.81 -6.13 -4.57
CA GLU A 69 9.23 -6.53 -5.92
C GLU A 69 8.39 -7.71 -6.45
N GLY A 70 8.18 -8.73 -5.61
CA GLY A 70 7.36 -9.88 -5.96
C GLY A 70 5.90 -9.51 -6.25
N LEU A 71 5.31 -8.62 -5.44
CA LEU A 71 3.95 -8.12 -5.64
C LEU A 71 3.84 -7.31 -6.93
N HIS A 72 4.82 -6.48 -7.23
CA HIS A 72 4.86 -5.68 -8.44
C HIS A 72 4.84 -6.58 -9.69
N ASP A 73 5.71 -7.59 -9.74
CA ASP A 73 5.76 -8.57 -10.83
C ASP A 73 4.46 -9.40 -10.91
N LEU A 74 3.84 -9.74 -9.78
CA LEU A 74 2.54 -10.43 -9.77
C LEU A 74 1.43 -9.57 -10.38
N PHE A 75 1.32 -8.31 -9.97
CA PHE A 75 0.28 -7.40 -10.47
C PHE A 75 0.49 -7.05 -11.94
N GLN A 76 1.73 -6.73 -12.35
CA GLN A 76 2.04 -6.49 -13.77
C GLN A 76 1.65 -7.68 -14.66
N ARG A 77 1.92 -8.92 -14.22
CA ARG A 77 1.53 -10.11 -14.98
C ARG A 77 0.01 -10.29 -15.02
N LEU A 78 -0.69 -10.06 -13.91
CA LEU A 78 -2.15 -10.10 -13.86
C LEU A 78 -2.78 -9.10 -14.84
N ASP A 79 -2.26 -7.88 -14.87
CA ASP A 79 -2.78 -6.81 -15.72
C ASP A 79 -2.41 -6.99 -17.18
N ALA A 80 -1.18 -7.42 -17.48
CA ALA A 80 -0.75 -7.76 -18.85
C ALA A 80 -1.58 -8.91 -19.45
N VAL A 81 -1.86 -9.96 -18.66
CA VAL A 81 -2.73 -11.06 -19.10
C VAL A 81 -4.16 -10.57 -19.31
N THR A 82 -4.66 -9.70 -18.42
CA THR A 82 -6.01 -9.12 -18.54
C THR A 82 -6.11 -8.30 -19.83
N ALA A 83 -5.19 -7.36 -20.05
CA ALA A 83 -5.16 -6.50 -21.23
C ALA A 83 -5.05 -7.33 -22.53
N PHE A 84 -4.21 -8.37 -22.55
CA PHE A 84 -4.09 -9.26 -23.70
C PHE A 84 -5.41 -10.00 -24.00
N MET A 85 -6.10 -10.49 -22.98
CA MET A 85 -7.38 -11.19 -23.15
C MET A 85 -8.53 -10.24 -23.53
N GLU A 86 -8.46 -8.97 -23.12
CA GLU A 86 -9.40 -7.92 -23.55
C GLU A 86 -9.20 -7.56 -25.03
N GLU A 87 -7.95 -7.44 -25.50
CA GLU A 87 -7.64 -7.23 -26.91
C GLU A 87 -8.07 -8.41 -27.79
N HIS A 88 -7.99 -9.63 -27.26
CA HIS A 88 -8.34 -10.88 -27.94
C HIS A 88 -9.62 -11.53 -27.41
N TYR A 89 -10.69 -10.74 -27.29
CA TYR A 89 -11.99 -11.23 -26.82
C TYR A 89 -12.66 -12.23 -27.79
N ASP A 90 -12.12 -12.40 -29.00
CA ASP A 90 -12.54 -13.42 -29.97
C ASP A 90 -12.18 -14.85 -29.53
N TYR A 91 -11.28 -15.02 -28.56
CA TYR A 91 -10.92 -16.33 -28.06
C TYR A 91 -12.05 -16.95 -27.25
N GLN A 92 -12.35 -18.22 -27.51
CA GLN A 92 -13.42 -18.96 -26.83
C GLN A 92 -13.27 -18.97 -25.29
N MET A 93 -12.04 -18.92 -24.79
CA MET A 93 -11.72 -18.94 -23.36
C MET A 93 -11.48 -17.54 -22.78
N ALA A 94 -11.55 -16.45 -23.57
CA ALA A 94 -11.26 -15.10 -23.10
C ALA A 94 -12.14 -14.71 -21.91
N SER A 95 -13.46 -14.87 -22.02
CA SER A 95 -14.40 -14.52 -20.94
C SER A 95 -14.14 -15.31 -19.64
N ALA A 96 -13.85 -16.61 -19.75
CA ALA A 96 -13.53 -17.44 -18.59
C ALA A 96 -12.20 -16.99 -17.95
N CYS A 97 -11.18 -16.73 -18.77
CA CYS A 97 -9.88 -16.25 -18.31
C CYS A 97 -9.97 -14.88 -17.62
N LEU A 98 -10.69 -13.93 -18.21
CA LEU A 98 -10.92 -12.61 -17.62
C LEU A 98 -11.62 -12.69 -16.26
N SER A 99 -12.66 -13.52 -16.15
CA SER A 99 -13.33 -13.73 -14.85
C SER A 99 -12.40 -14.36 -13.81
N GLN A 100 -11.53 -15.29 -14.23
CA GLN A 100 -10.52 -15.88 -13.36
C GLN A 100 -9.47 -14.86 -12.94
N MET A 101 -8.97 -14.02 -13.86
CA MET A 101 -7.97 -12.99 -13.55
C MET A 101 -8.54 -11.93 -12.60
N SER A 102 -9.77 -11.47 -12.84
CA SER A 102 -10.47 -10.57 -11.92
C SER A 102 -10.59 -11.19 -10.52
N HIS A 103 -11.01 -12.46 -10.42
CA HIS A 103 -11.09 -13.14 -9.13
C HIS A 103 -9.72 -13.24 -8.42
N LEU A 104 -8.66 -13.58 -9.17
CA LEU A 104 -7.31 -13.67 -8.61
C LEU A 104 -6.79 -12.30 -8.18
N ARG A 105 -7.08 -11.23 -8.93
CA ARG A 105 -6.76 -9.84 -8.56
C ARG A 105 -7.42 -9.46 -7.25
N SER A 106 -8.75 -9.57 -7.16
CA SER A 106 -9.47 -9.19 -5.94
C SER A 106 -9.01 -10.01 -4.72
N ARG A 107 -8.63 -11.27 -4.93
CA ARG A 107 -8.05 -12.13 -3.89
C ARG A 107 -6.64 -11.70 -3.49
N ALA A 108 -5.79 -11.30 -4.42
CA ALA A 108 -4.45 -10.77 -4.14
C ALA A 108 -4.56 -9.45 -3.35
N CYS A 109 -5.43 -8.54 -3.81
CA CYS A 109 -5.78 -7.31 -3.11
C CYS A 109 -6.25 -7.57 -1.67
N PHE A 110 -7.13 -8.56 -1.47
CA PHE A 110 -7.58 -8.94 -0.13
C PHE A 110 -6.43 -9.43 0.75
N ALA A 111 -5.55 -10.29 0.23
CA ALA A 111 -4.42 -10.82 0.98
C ALA A 111 -3.42 -9.72 1.38
N VAL A 112 -3.11 -8.82 0.44
CA VAL A 112 -2.26 -7.64 0.69
C VAL A 112 -2.88 -6.75 1.76
N ARG A 113 -4.18 -6.45 1.64
CA ARG A 113 -4.90 -5.66 2.63
C ARG A 113 -4.82 -6.28 4.03
N SER A 114 -5.12 -7.57 4.16
CA SER A 114 -5.06 -8.28 5.44
C SER A 114 -3.64 -8.29 6.03
N HIS A 115 -2.64 -8.46 5.18
CA HIS A 115 -1.23 -8.43 5.60
C HIS A 115 -0.83 -7.05 6.13
N LEU A 116 -1.17 -5.98 5.41
CA LEU A 116 -0.90 -4.61 5.81
C LEU A 116 -1.64 -4.24 7.11
N MET A 117 -2.92 -4.60 7.23
CA MET A 117 -3.69 -4.41 8.45
C MET A 117 -3.06 -5.12 9.65
N ARG A 118 -2.57 -6.36 9.46
CA ARG A 118 -1.85 -7.10 10.51
C ARG A 118 -0.56 -6.40 10.93
N LEU A 119 0.22 -5.87 9.98
CA LEU A 119 1.45 -5.11 10.30
C LEU A 119 1.12 -3.84 11.12
N LEU A 120 0.01 -3.16 10.79
CA LEU A 120 -0.46 -2.01 11.56
C LEU A 120 -0.96 -2.39 12.96
N ASP A 121 -1.65 -3.53 13.09
CA ASP A 121 -2.06 -4.07 14.39
C ASP A 121 -0.86 -4.45 15.27
N GLU A 122 0.19 -5.03 14.67
CA GLU A 122 1.43 -5.36 15.38
C GLU A 122 2.15 -4.11 15.86
N ALA A 123 2.25 -3.08 15.02
CA ALA A 123 2.76 -1.77 15.39
C ALA A 123 1.95 -1.14 16.56
N GLY A 124 0.63 -1.34 16.56
CA GLY A 124 -0.26 -0.92 17.64
C GLY A 124 -0.07 -1.68 18.95
N LYS A 125 0.27 -2.98 18.91
CA LYS A 125 0.47 -3.82 20.11
C LYS A 125 1.82 -3.62 20.80
N GLU A 126 2.82 -3.10 20.10
CA GLU A 126 4.14 -2.76 20.68
C GLU A 126 4.09 -1.52 21.60
N LEU A 127 2.91 -0.92 21.80
CA LEU A 127 2.64 0.11 22.81
C LEU A 127 2.70 -0.48 24.24
N VAL A 128 3.88 -0.47 24.84
CA VAL A 128 4.03 -0.70 26.28
C VAL A 128 3.69 0.59 27.03
N THR A 129 2.54 0.62 27.71
CA THR A 129 2.03 1.71 28.57
C THR A 129 2.73 1.81 29.92
N VAL A 130 3.99 1.39 30.01
CA VAL A 130 4.76 1.39 31.27
C VAL A 130 5.82 2.48 31.21
N GLY A 131 5.61 3.55 31.97
CA GLY A 131 6.55 4.67 32.07
C GLY A 131 5.91 5.94 32.61
N THR A 132 6.73 6.96 32.83
CA THR A 132 6.31 8.35 33.06
C THR A 132 5.53 8.90 31.86
N ARG A 133 4.74 9.97 32.05
CA ARG A 133 3.84 10.51 31.02
C ARG A 133 4.57 10.97 29.75
N GLU A 134 5.78 11.53 29.88
CA GLU A 134 6.63 11.81 28.72
C GLU A 134 7.07 10.53 27.98
N GLU A 135 7.39 9.46 28.72
CA GLU A 135 7.78 8.17 28.16
C GLU A 135 6.61 7.49 27.43
N VAL A 136 5.38 7.58 27.96
CA VAL A 136 4.18 7.06 27.28
C VAL A 136 3.94 7.79 25.96
N SER A 137 4.08 9.11 25.93
CA SER A 137 3.95 9.90 24.68
C SER A 137 5.04 9.55 23.65
N SER A 138 6.26 9.24 24.13
CA SER A 138 7.36 8.77 23.28
C SER A 138 7.08 7.36 22.76
N ASN A 139 6.62 6.45 23.63
CA ASN A 139 6.36 5.05 23.32
C ASN A 139 5.15 4.84 22.40
N LEU A 140 4.14 5.72 22.42
CA LEU A 140 2.97 5.70 21.53
C LEU A 140 3.33 5.73 20.03
N TYR A 141 4.50 6.27 19.70
CA TYR A 141 4.99 6.35 18.32
C TYR A 141 6.15 5.41 18.04
N LYS A 142 6.74 4.76 19.06
CA LYS A 142 7.84 3.81 18.87
C LYS A 142 7.42 2.56 18.08
N GLY A 143 6.23 2.02 18.36
CA GLY A 143 5.71 0.87 17.61
C GLY A 143 5.43 1.18 16.13
N PHE A 144 5.18 2.45 15.79
CA PHE A 144 5.00 2.96 14.43
C PHE A 144 6.27 3.64 13.90
N GLU A 145 7.45 3.24 14.39
CA GLU A 145 8.73 3.79 13.95
C GLU A 145 9.00 3.55 12.47
N ALA A 146 10.00 4.28 11.96
CA ALA A 146 10.45 4.22 10.58
C ALA A 146 10.74 2.80 10.07
N ALA A 147 11.08 1.84 10.94
CA ALA A 147 11.27 0.44 10.57
C ALA A 147 9.98 -0.25 10.09
N ARG A 148 8.86 -0.08 10.81
CA ARG A 148 7.56 -0.63 10.39
C ARG A 148 6.99 0.12 9.19
N ALA A 149 7.22 1.43 9.13
CA ALA A 149 6.92 2.21 7.93
C ALA A 149 7.71 1.71 6.71
N ALA A 150 8.98 1.33 6.88
CA ALA A 150 9.82 0.79 5.81
C ALA A 150 9.38 -0.60 5.32
N GLU A 151 8.59 -1.35 6.09
CA GLU A 151 7.96 -2.60 5.64
C GLU A 151 6.65 -2.34 4.88
N VAL A 152 5.83 -1.38 5.34
CA VAL A 152 4.51 -1.10 4.77
C VAL A 152 4.60 -0.24 3.50
N ARG A 153 5.46 0.79 3.50
CA ARG A 153 5.54 1.78 2.44
C ARG A 153 5.86 1.18 1.06
N PRO A 154 6.86 0.31 0.89
CA PRO A 154 7.15 -0.27 -0.42
C PRO A 154 5.97 -1.03 -1.03
N ILE A 155 5.12 -1.64 -0.20
CA ILE A 155 3.92 -2.35 -0.65
C ILE A 155 2.85 -1.35 -1.11
N ILE A 156 2.67 -0.23 -0.39
CA ILE A 156 1.77 0.86 -0.77
C ILE A 156 2.24 1.52 -2.08
N ASP A 157 3.54 1.77 -2.23
CA ASP A 157 4.12 2.35 -3.45
C ASP A 157 3.85 1.46 -4.67
N VAL A 158 4.02 0.14 -4.51
CA VAL A 158 3.68 -0.82 -5.57
C VAL A 158 2.20 -0.76 -5.94
N LEU A 159 1.30 -0.65 -4.95
CA LEU A 159 -0.14 -0.50 -5.20
C LEU A 159 -0.45 0.83 -5.91
N ILE A 160 0.22 1.93 -5.55
CA ILE A 160 0.09 3.24 -6.20
C ILE A 160 0.46 3.16 -7.68
N ASP A 161 1.58 2.50 -7.99
CA ASP A 161 2.07 2.38 -9.35
C ASP A 161 1.09 1.63 -10.26
N VAL A 162 0.50 0.53 -9.75
CA VAL A 162 -0.46 -0.29 -10.52
C VAL A 162 -1.90 0.25 -10.47
N ALA A 163 -2.23 1.12 -9.51
CA ALA A 163 -3.58 1.65 -9.33
C ALA A 163 -4.09 2.50 -10.49
N ARG A 164 -3.20 2.98 -11.37
CA ARG A 164 -3.59 3.81 -12.54
C ARG A 164 -4.56 3.12 -13.49
N GLU A 165 -4.55 1.79 -13.52
CA GLU A 165 -5.32 0.98 -14.47
C GLU A 165 -6.50 0.25 -13.82
N ASN A 166 -6.57 0.17 -12.48
CA ASN A 166 -7.59 -0.65 -11.81
C ASN A 166 -8.08 -0.09 -10.46
N ASP A 167 -9.40 0.00 -10.33
CA ASP A 167 -10.07 0.51 -9.12
C ASP A 167 -9.90 -0.43 -7.91
N ASP A 168 -9.66 -1.73 -8.10
CA ASP A 168 -9.47 -2.69 -6.99
C ASP A 168 -8.23 -2.35 -6.15
N TYR A 169 -7.17 -1.83 -6.80
CA TYR A 169 -5.94 -1.41 -6.14
C TYR A 169 -6.17 -0.12 -5.34
N VAL A 170 -6.88 0.85 -5.93
CA VAL A 170 -7.27 2.10 -5.25
C VAL A 170 -8.11 1.79 -4.00
N ALA A 171 -9.11 0.90 -4.14
CA ALA A 171 -9.95 0.47 -3.02
C ALA A 171 -9.13 -0.20 -1.91
N THR A 172 -8.10 -0.96 -2.28
CA THR A 172 -7.18 -1.59 -1.31
C THR A 172 -6.39 -0.54 -0.54
N ILE A 173 -5.79 0.43 -1.22
CA ILE A 173 -5.03 1.52 -0.59
C ILE A 173 -5.92 2.30 0.36
N TYR A 174 -7.12 2.69 -0.10
CA TYR A 174 -8.09 3.43 0.71
C TYR A 174 -8.48 2.66 1.98
N ALA A 175 -8.74 1.35 1.86
CA ALA A 175 -9.10 0.53 3.00
C ALA A 175 -7.97 0.42 4.05
N VAL A 176 -6.71 0.34 3.60
CA VAL A 176 -5.55 0.32 4.50
C VAL A 176 -5.37 1.69 5.17
N HIS A 177 -5.51 2.77 4.40
CA HIS A 177 -5.42 4.14 4.90
C HIS A 177 -6.49 4.43 5.96
N GLN A 178 -7.76 4.11 5.69
CA GLN A 178 -8.86 4.25 6.64
C GLN A 178 -8.62 3.42 7.92
N TYR A 179 -8.07 2.22 7.75
CA TYR A 179 -7.75 1.35 8.89
C TYR A 179 -6.62 1.93 9.75
N TYR A 180 -5.56 2.44 9.14
CA TYR A 180 -4.51 3.18 9.85
C TYR A 180 -5.11 4.31 10.69
N CYS A 181 -5.96 5.16 10.08
CA CYS A 181 -6.61 6.26 10.80
C CYS A 181 -7.45 5.76 11.97
N THR A 182 -8.17 4.64 11.80
CA THR A 182 -9.01 4.05 12.85
C THR A 182 -8.18 3.56 14.03
N VAL A 183 -7.11 2.81 13.76
CA VAL A 183 -6.20 2.29 14.79
C VAL A 183 -5.54 3.44 15.55
N ARG A 184 -5.03 4.45 14.83
CA ARG A 184 -4.38 5.61 15.43
C ARG A 184 -5.33 6.48 16.23
N GLN A 185 -6.53 6.73 15.70
CA GLN A 185 -7.56 7.49 16.41
C GLN A 185 -7.93 6.82 17.74
N ALA A 186 -8.08 5.49 17.76
CA ALA A 186 -8.36 4.77 19.00
C ALA A 186 -7.24 4.95 20.03
N SER A 187 -5.98 4.70 19.65
CA SER A 187 -4.83 4.83 20.57
C SER A 187 -4.60 6.26 21.05
N VAL A 188 -4.75 7.25 20.18
CA VAL A 188 -4.58 8.66 20.53
C VAL A 188 -5.73 9.13 21.45
N SER A 189 -6.97 8.73 21.16
CA SER A 189 -8.13 9.12 21.96
C SER A 189 -8.07 8.53 23.37
N GLU A 190 -7.69 7.26 23.51
CA GLU A 190 -7.47 6.61 24.81
C GLU A 190 -6.46 7.40 25.65
N TRP A 191 -5.31 7.74 25.08
CA TRP A 191 -4.28 8.52 25.78
C TRP A 191 -4.76 9.94 26.17
N VAL A 192 -5.47 10.63 25.29
CA VAL A 192 -5.99 11.97 25.57
C VAL A 192 -7.05 11.92 26.67
N ASN A 193 -7.93 10.91 26.66
CA ASN A 193 -8.93 10.73 27.72
C ASN A 193 -8.27 10.41 29.06
N ASP A 194 -7.28 9.50 29.11
CA ASP A 194 -6.51 9.22 30.33
C ASP A 194 -5.85 10.49 30.90
N MET A 195 -5.34 11.34 30.02
CA MET A 195 -4.76 12.63 30.38
C MET A 195 -5.81 13.59 30.98
N LEU A 196 -7.01 13.65 30.39
CA LEU A 196 -8.10 14.49 30.88
C LEU A 196 -8.70 13.97 32.19
N ASP A 197 -8.86 12.66 32.33
CA ASP A 197 -9.36 12.03 33.56
C ASP A 197 -8.38 12.26 34.73
N SER A 198 -7.07 12.23 34.45
CA SER A 198 -6.05 12.62 35.43
C SER A 198 -6.16 14.09 35.85
N MET A 199 -6.66 15.00 34.99
CA MET A 199 -6.91 16.40 35.38
C MET A 199 -8.06 16.47 36.37
N ALA A 200 -9.20 15.88 36.00
CA ALA A 200 -10.39 15.89 36.83
C ALA A 200 -10.14 15.28 38.22
N ALA A 201 -9.33 14.23 38.30
CA ALA A 201 -8.97 13.59 39.57
C ALA A 201 -8.00 14.42 40.44
N THR A 202 -7.26 15.38 39.86
CA THR A 202 -6.39 16.30 40.63
C THR A 202 -7.24 17.39 41.26
N GLU A 203 -8.22 17.92 40.51
CA GLU A 203 -9.18 18.93 40.99
C GLU A 203 -9.99 18.42 42.21
N GLU A 204 -10.47 17.17 42.20
CA GLU A 204 -11.22 16.59 43.35
C GLU A 204 -10.39 16.38 44.64
N ASN A 205 -9.06 16.28 44.53
CA ASN A 205 -8.18 16.11 45.69
C ASN A 205 -7.78 17.47 46.30
N ASP A 206 -7.60 18.50 45.48
CA ASP A 206 -7.25 19.86 45.93
C ASP A 206 -8.46 20.58 46.57
N GLU A 207 -9.70 20.29 46.15
CA GLU A 207 -10.92 20.79 46.82
C GLU A 207 -11.03 20.38 48.32
N LYS A 208 -10.24 19.39 48.78
CA LYS A 208 -10.18 18.97 50.19
C LYS A 208 -9.08 19.66 51.01
N GLU A 209 -8.13 20.36 50.40
CA GLU A 209 -7.02 21.06 51.05
C GLU A 209 -6.94 22.55 50.67
N GLY A 210 -7.85 23.39 51.20
CA GLY A 210 -7.57 24.82 51.41
C GLY A 210 -7.79 25.78 50.22
N LEU A 211 -8.92 26.49 50.29
CA LEU A 211 -9.51 27.45 49.34
C LEU A 211 -8.78 28.80 49.10
N GLU A 212 -7.46 28.90 48.95
CA GLU A 212 -6.83 30.23 48.71
C GLU A 212 -5.82 30.35 47.53
N GLU A 213 -5.53 29.31 46.75
CA GLU A 213 -4.63 29.41 45.57
C GLU A 213 -5.22 28.87 44.24
N GLU A 214 -6.54 28.63 44.18
CA GLU A 214 -7.21 27.85 43.10
C GLU A 214 -7.16 28.45 41.68
N GLU A 215 -6.98 29.76 41.49
CA GLU A 215 -7.05 30.36 40.14
C GLU A 215 -5.69 30.36 39.40
N SER A 216 -4.58 30.06 40.10
CA SER A 216 -3.22 30.18 39.55
C SER A 216 -2.72 28.93 38.82
N ASP A 217 -3.23 27.74 39.14
CA ASP A 217 -2.65 26.47 38.69
C ASP A 217 -3.38 25.80 37.51
N ILE A 218 -4.63 26.18 37.24
CA ILE A 218 -5.41 25.67 36.09
C ILE A 218 -4.79 26.14 34.76
N LEU A 219 -4.41 27.42 34.67
CA LEU A 219 -3.82 28.03 33.46
C LEU A 219 -2.49 27.37 33.02
N PRO A 220 -1.50 27.17 33.91
CA PRO A 220 -0.29 26.42 33.61
C PRO A 220 -0.54 24.99 33.12
N TYR A 221 -1.53 24.29 33.70
CA TYR A 221 -1.81 22.90 33.38
C TYR A 221 -2.58 22.73 32.07
N THR A 222 -3.59 23.58 31.79
CA THR A 222 -4.24 23.62 30.46
C THR A 222 -3.20 23.92 29.38
N ARG A 223 -2.27 24.84 29.63
CA ARG A 223 -1.16 25.13 28.71
C ARG A 223 -0.25 23.94 28.48
N HIS A 224 -0.01 23.12 29.51
CA HIS A 224 0.77 21.88 29.40
C HIS A 224 0.06 20.85 28.52
N VAL A 225 -1.23 20.62 28.74
CA VAL A 225 -2.06 19.69 27.95
C VAL A 225 -2.12 20.12 26.48
N CYS A 226 -2.39 21.39 26.19
CA CYS A 226 -2.37 21.90 24.82
C CYS A 226 -1.00 21.68 24.14
N ARG A 227 0.10 21.86 24.87
CA ARG A 227 1.45 21.58 24.33
C ARG A 227 1.66 20.10 24.02
N GLN A 228 1.17 19.20 24.87
CA GLN A 228 1.26 17.77 24.63
C GLN A 228 0.43 17.34 23.41
N VAL A 229 -0.82 17.82 23.30
CA VAL A 229 -1.68 17.57 22.12
C VAL A 229 -1.02 18.08 20.84
N LEU A 230 -0.45 19.29 20.85
CA LEU A 230 0.29 19.82 19.69
C LEU A 230 1.53 18.99 19.35
N SER A 231 2.25 18.50 20.37
CA SER A 231 3.40 17.61 20.16
C SER A 231 2.98 16.29 19.52
N MET A 232 1.86 15.72 19.97
CA MET A 232 1.28 14.51 19.39
C MET A 232 0.81 14.73 17.97
N ALA A 233 0.09 15.80 17.67
CA ALA A 233 -0.35 16.12 16.30
C ALA A 233 0.85 16.20 15.33
N ARG A 234 1.97 16.77 15.79
CA ARG A 234 3.23 16.79 15.01
C ARG A 234 3.86 15.42 14.86
N ALA A 235 3.81 14.58 15.89
CA ALA A 235 4.32 13.21 15.83
C ALA A 235 3.48 12.36 14.87
N GLU A 236 2.15 12.46 14.96
CA GLU A 236 1.20 11.79 14.06
C GLU A 236 1.42 12.20 12.62
N CYS A 237 1.59 13.49 12.34
CA CYS A 237 1.91 13.97 11.00
C CYS A 237 3.21 13.32 10.46
N ARG A 238 4.28 13.27 11.25
CA ARG A 238 5.54 12.62 10.83
C ARG A 238 5.37 11.13 10.59
N THR A 239 4.67 10.43 11.48
CA THR A 239 4.40 9.00 11.34
C THR A 239 3.57 8.74 10.10
N TYR A 240 2.48 9.47 9.91
CA TYR A 240 1.64 9.36 8.72
C TYR A 240 2.44 9.56 7.43
N THR A 241 3.27 10.61 7.36
CA THR A 241 4.14 10.86 6.19
C THR A 241 5.13 9.73 5.95
N ALA A 242 5.59 9.04 6.99
CA ALA A 242 6.49 7.89 6.82
C ALA A 242 5.80 6.68 6.17
N TYR A 243 4.48 6.53 6.34
CA TYR A 243 3.71 5.42 5.76
C TYR A 243 3.10 5.76 4.40
N PHE A 244 2.61 6.99 4.20
CA PHE A 244 1.79 7.38 3.05
C PHE A 244 2.23 8.69 2.38
N GLY A 245 3.28 9.34 2.86
CA GLY A 245 3.76 10.60 2.30
C GLY A 245 4.60 10.39 1.05
N ASP A 246 4.58 11.38 0.16
CA ASP A 246 5.56 11.48 -0.92
C ASP A 246 6.92 11.88 -0.34
N ASP A 247 8.00 11.20 -0.75
CA ASP A 247 9.36 11.67 -0.47
C ASP A 247 9.61 12.96 -1.26
N VAL A 248 9.23 14.10 -0.70
CA VAL A 248 9.52 15.43 -1.26
C VAL A 248 11.04 15.70 -1.33
N ASN A 249 11.89 14.82 -0.80
CA ASN A 249 13.35 14.97 -0.79
C ASN A 249 14.09 13.85 -1.54
N GLY A 250 13.82 13.74 -2.84
CA GLY A 250 14.61 12.93 -3.77
C GLY A 250 15.41 13.76 -4.78
N THR A 251 16.51 14.42 -4.39
CA THR A 251 17.65 14.73 -5.31
C THR A 251 18.95 15.02 -4.53
N PRO A 252 20.14 14.60 -5.02
CA PRO A 252 21.36 14.52 -4.21
C PRO A 252 22.24 15.79 -4.34
N GLY A 253 22.81 16.21 -3.21
CA GLY A 253 24.02 17.04 -3.16
C GLY A 253 23.82 18.50 -2.74
N GLY A 254 24.52 18.89 -1.67
CA GLY A 254 25.01 20.27 -1.53
C GLY A 254 24.44 21.12 -0.39
N SER A 255 25.26 21.22 0.67
CA SER A 255 25.45 22.37 1.56
C SER A 255 24.37 22.81 2.56
N SER A 256 24.85 22.89 3.80
CA SER A 256 24.32 23.53 4.99
C SER A 256 23.70 24.92 4.78
N GLY A 257 22.59 25.19 5.47
CA GLY A 257 22.03 26.53 5.62
C GLY A 257 20.83 26.54 6.57
N THR A 258 20.96 27.29 7.66
CA THR A 258 20.04 27.50 8.79
C THR A 258 18.64 28.00 8.45
N SER A 259 17.66 27.48 9.20
CA SER A 259 16.41 28.08 9.68
C SER A 259 15.56 28.97 8.76
N GLN A 260 14.39 28.48 8.36
CA GLN A 260 13.15 29.26 8.52
C GLN A 260 11.90 28.37 8.52
N ALA A 261 10.99 28.68 9.44
CA ALA A 261 9.68 28.08 9.58
C ALA A 261 8.82 28.41 8.34
N GLY A 262 8.44 27.39 7.59
CA GLY A 262 7.35 27.43 6.62
C GLY A 262 6.39 26.30 6.97
N LEU A 263 5.19 26.66 7.41
CA LEU A 263 4.04 25.76 7.41
C LEU A 263 3.88 25.26 5.98
N VAL A 264 4.03 23.96 5.79
CA VAL A 264 3.74 23.29 4.51
C VAL A 264 2.25 23.53 4.23
N ALA A 265 1.97 24.26 3.16
CA ALA A 265 0.63 24.40 2.59
C ALA A 265 0.18 23.00 2.14
N GLY A 266 -0.76 22.42 2.87
CA GLY A 266 -1.21 21.03 2.68
C GLY A 266 -1.88 20.42 3.92
N ALA A 267 -1.76 21.07 5.09
CA ALA A 267 -2.38 20.59 6.32
C ALA A 267 -3.90 20.86 6.44
N ASP A 268 -4.50 21.61 5.50
CA ASP A 268 -5.92 22.01 5.52
C ASP A 268 -6.75 21.39 4.40
N GLU A 269 -6.18 20.56 3.52
CA GLU A 269 -6.98 19.83 2.53
C GLU A 269 -7.72 18.68 3.26
N PRO A 270 -9.06 18.54 3.06
CA PRO A 270 -9.77 17.36 3.51
C PRO A 270 -9.04 16.11 3.01
N ILE A 271 -8.92 15.09 3.85
CA ILE A 271 -8.28 13.82 3.49
C ILE A 271 -8.83 13.29 2.15
N GLU A 272 -10.11 13.51 1.86
CA GLU A 272 -10.75 13.15 0.58
C GLU A 272 -10.19 13.91 -0.64
N GLU A 273 -9.78 15.17 -0.47
CA GLU A 273 -9.15 16.00 -1.51
C GLU A 273 -7.68 15.63 -1.69
N TYR A 274 -6.94 15.38 -0.60
CA TYR A 274 -5.57 14.83 -0.67
C TYR A 274 -5.57 13.44 -1.34
N LEU A 275 -6.51 12.56 -1.00
CA LEU A 275 -6.64 11.25 -1.65
C LEU A 275 -7.13 11.38 -3.10
N GLY A 276 -8.01 12.33 -3.40
CA GLY A 276 -8.41 12.65 -4.77
C GLY A 276 -7.25 13.16 -5.63
N ASN A 277 -6.37 13.97 -5.03
CA ASN A 277 -5.18 14.54 -5.67
C ASN A 277 -4.02 13.53 -5.81
N CYS A 278 -3.84 12.63 -4.83
CA CYS A 278 -2.79 11.60 -4.86
C CYS A 278 -3.17 10.37 -5.70
N TYR A 279 -4.45 9.99 -5.76
CA TYR A 279 -4.89 8.71 -6.37
C TYR A 279 -5.85 8.90 -7.56
N GLY A 280 -6.08 10.13 -8.01
CA GLY A 280 -6.55 10.43 -9.36
C GLY A 280 -8.06 10.46 -9.58
N LYS A 281 -8.93 10.04 -8.65
CA LYS A 281 -10.37 10.32 -8.68
C LYS A 281 -10.99 10.31 -7.26
N PRO A 282 -11.92 11.24 -6.95
CA PRO A 282 -12.77 11.08 -5.77
C PRO A 282 -13.69 9.86 -5.99
N LEU A 283 -13.68 8.92 -5.04
CA LEU A 283 -14.48 7.69 -5.08
C LEU A 283 -16.00 7.90 -4.86
N TYR A 284 -16.46 9.15 -4.87
CA TYR A 284 -17.87 9.52 -4.94
C TYR A 284 -18.07 10.75 -5.85
N ALA A 285 -18.26 10.48 -7.15
CA ALA A 285 -19.03 11.32 -8.09
C ALA A 285 -19.50 10.46 -9.27
#